data_AF-A0A6D2IBH6-F1
#
_entry.id   AF-A0A6D2IBH6-F1
#
_cell.length_a   1.000
_cell.length_b   1.000
_cell.length_c   1.000
_cell.angle_alpha   90.00
_cell.angle_beta   90.00
_cell.angle_gamma   90.00
#
_symmetry.space_group_name_H-M   'P 1'
#
loop_
_entity.id
_entity.type
_entity.pdbx_description
1 polymer ?
#
loop_
_entity_poly.entity_id
_entity_poly.type
_entity_poly.pdbx_seq_one_letter_code
_entity_poly.pdbx_strand_id
1 'polypeptide(L)'
;MYKRLDPLNHDVTDEFVRGLRSFFYFAQKDEKSEAILCPCSRCKNKKRRDANTVRHHLYAKGFTDNYYLWTSHGETVAGEGSTSAALPEAGSKRYLEMLAVAKGPLYEGCKEGLSPLSMIIELWDIKTTYDLSEDCVEAMLELMNEYLPQGHKAPKSLYEAEILIKLFGMPPN
;
A
#
# COMPACT_ATOMS: atom_id res chain seq x y z
N MET A 1 -4.85 -0.64 5.95
CA MET A 1 -5.10 -1.85 5.14
C MET A 1 -6.06 -2.83 5.81
N TYR A 2 -5.86 -3.23 7.07
CA TYR A 2 -6.89 -4.01 7.80
C TYR A 2 -6.95 -3.52 9.24
N LYS A 3 -8.15 -3.27 9.78
CA LYS A 3 -8.30 -2.96 11.20
C LYS A 3 -7.91 -4.19 12.02
N ARG A 4 -6.72 -4.19 12.62
CA ARG A 4 -6.22 -5.38 13.35
C ARG A 4 -7.09 -5.72 14.54
N LEU A 5 -7.41 -4.72 15.36
CA LEU A 5 -8.19 -4.88 16.58
C LEU A 5 -9.53 -4.17 16.47
N ASP A 6 -10.57 -4.78 17.02
CA ASP A 6 -11.86 -4.14 17.23
C ASP A 6 -11.73 -3.08 18.34
N PRO A 7 -12.25 -1.85 18.15
CA PRO A 7 -12.08 -0.78 19.11
C PRO A 7 -12.87 -0.96 20.42
N LEU A 8 -13.86 -1.87 20.46
CA LEU A 8 -14.71 -2.10 21.61
C LEU A 8 -14.15 -3.19 22.53
N ASN A 9 -13.74 -4.33 21.96
CA ASN A 9 -13.32 -5.51 22.74
C ASN A 9 -11.83 -5.84 22.59
N HIS A 10 -11.08 -5.14 21.72
CA HIS A 10 -9.67 -5.38 21.43
C HIS A 10 -9.36 -6.78 20.86
N ASP A 11 -10.38 -7.50 20.38
CA ASP A 11 -10.19 -8.77 19.70
C ASP A 11 -9.68 -8.55 18.28
N VAL A 12 -9.02 -9.57 17.73
CA VAL A 12 -8.58 -9.55 16.33
C VAL A 12 -9.81 -9.60 15.43
N THR A 13 -9.92 -8.65 14.51
CA THR A 13 -11.11 -8.57 13.64
C THR A 13 -11.14 -9.69 12.60
N ASP A 14 -12.35 -10.12 12.22
CA ASP A 14 -12.53 -11.06 11.10
C ASP A 14 -11.99 -10.53 9.78
N GLU A 15 -12.05 -9.20 9.58
CA GLU A 15 -11.46 -8.53 8.42
C GLU A 15 -9.95 -8.79 8.35
N PHE A 16 -9.26 -8.61 9.48
CA PHE A 16 -7.84 -8.88 9.59
C PHE A 16 -7.51 -10.36 9.36
N VAL A 17 -8.26 -11.28 9.96
CA VAL A 17 -8.07 -12.73 9.78
C VAL A 17 -8.26 -13.14 8.31
N ARG A 18 -9.27 -12.59 7.62
CA ARG A 18 -9.46 -12.83 6.18
C ARG A 18 -8.29 -12.30 5.36
N GLY A 19 -7.85 -11.06 5.63
CA GLY A 19 -6.69 -10.46 4.98
C GLY A 19 -5.41 -11.28 5.13
N LEU A 20 -5.17 -11.83 6.33
CA LEU A 20 -4.06 -12.74 6.60
C LEU A 20 -4.14 -14.01 5.76
N ARG A 21 -5.30 -14.68 5.72
CA ARG A 21 -5.48 -15.92 4.93
C ARG A 21 -5.21 -15.67 3.45
N SER A 22 -5.76 -14.59 2.90
CA SER A 22 -5.51 -14.23 1.51
C SER A 22 -4.03 -13.92 1.26
N PHE A 23 -3.34 -13.25 2.19
CA PHE A 23 -1.91 -12.97 2.06
C PHE A 23 -1.09 -14.25 2.01
N PHE A 24 -1.30 -15.19 2.94
CA PHE A 24 -0.56 -16.44 2.95
C PHE A 24 -0.86 -17.31 1.72
N TYR A 25 -2.11 -17.33 1.26
CA TYR A 25 -2.49 -18.00 0.02
C TYR A 25 -1.71 -17.47 -1.20
N PHE A 26 -1.45 -16.16 -1.26
CA PHE A 26 -0.72 -15.54 -2.35
C PHE A 26 0.80 -15.63 -2.19
N ALA A 27 1.31 -15.32 -1.00
CA ALA A 27 2.74 -15.23 -0.71
C ALA A 27 3.44 -16.60 -0.70
N GLN A 28 2.70 -17.69 -0.56
CA GLN A 28 3.20 -19.07 -0.56
C GLN A 28 2.78 -19.86 -1.80
N LYS A 29 2.61 -19.19 -2.95
CA LYS A 29 2.27 -19.86 -4.22
C LYS A 29 3.28 -20.92 -4.67
N ASP A 30 4.49 -20.89 -4.13
CA ASP A 30 5.53 -21.88 -4.39
C ASP A 30 5.80 -22.68 -3.11
N GLU A 31 5.39 -23.95 -3.07
CA GLU A 31 5.51 -24.85 -1.89
C GLU A 31 6.95 -24.98 -1.38
N LYS A 32 7.93 -24.57 -2.18
CA LYS A 32 9.36 -24.65 -1.87
C LYS A 32 9.94 -23.44 -1.14
N SER A 33 9.18 -22.35 -0.96
CA SER A 33 9.74 -21.15 -0.34
C SER A 33 9.81 -21.29 1.18
N GLU A 34 10.98 -21.66 1.70
CA GLU A 34 11.24 -21.79 3.14
C GLU A 34 11.08 -20.46 3.92
N ALA A 35 11.17 -19.32 3.23
CA ALA A 35 11.02 -18.00 3.84
C ALA A 35 10.46 -16.92 2.89
N ILE A 36 9.45 -16.19 3.37
CA ILE A 36 8.81 -15.05 2.69
C ILE A 36 9.23 -13.73 3.33
N LEU A 37 9.15 -12.63 2.58
CA LEU A 37 9.35 -11.30 3.17
C LEU A 37 8.26 -11.04 4.22
N CYS A 38 8.64 -10.51 5.38
CA CYS A 38 7.69 -10.26 6.45
C CYS A 38 7.08 -8.85 6.31
N PRO A 39 5.77 -8.72 6.00
CA PRO A 39 5.14 -7.43 5.79
C PRO A 39 4.69 -6.77 7.09
N CYS A 40 5.15 -7.22 8.27
CA CYS A 40 4.71 -6.62 9.52
C CYS A 40 5.29 -5.22 9.73
N SER A 41 4.62 -4.39 10.52
CA SER A 41 5.05 -3.00 10.81
C SER A 41 6.48 -2.86 11.36
N ARG A 42 7.04 -3.92 11.98
CA ARG A 42 8.45 -3.97 12.43
C ARG A 42 9.42 -4.36 11.30
N CYS A 43 9.04 -5.30 10.44
CA CYS A 43 9.94 -5.86 9.42
C CYS A 43 9.88 -5.09 8.10
N LYS A 44 8.74 -4.45 7.79
CA LYS A 44 8.52 -3.55 6.65
C LYS A 44 8.98 -4.16 5.31
N ASN A 45 8.71 -5.45 5.08
CA ASN A 45 9.14 -6.19 3.89
C ASN A 45 10.67 -6.28 3.68
N LYS A 46 11.50 -5.97 4.68
CA LYS A 46 12.97 -6.01 4.56
C LYS A 46 13.62 -7.30 5.05
N LYS A 47 12.87 -8.17 5.74
CA LYS A 47 13.40 -9.40 6.37
C LYS A 47 12.63 -10.62 5.91
N ARG A 48 13.33 -11.63 5.40
CA ARG A 48 12.77 -12.96 5.14
C ARG A 48 12.60 -13.74 6.44
N ARG A 49 11.46 -14.42 6.58
CA ARG A 49 11.08 -15.20 7.75
C ARG A 49 10.25 -16.40 7.31
N ASP A 50 10.26 -17.47 8.08
CA ASP A 50 9.36 -18.59 7.87
C ASP A 50 7.89 -18.18 8.08
N ALA A 51 6.98 -18.97 7.50
CA ALA A 51 5.54 -18.76 7.55
C ALA A 51 4.99 -18.50 8.95
N ASN A 52 5.41 -19.30 9.93
CA ASN A 52 4.90 -19.25 11.29
C ASN A 52 5.36 -17.97 11.99
N THR A 53 6.63 -17.59 11.81
CA THR A 53 7.15 -16.32 12.32
C THR A 53 6.43 -15.12 11.70
N VAL A 54 6.19 -15.13 10.38
CA VAL A 54 5.42 -14.06 9.73
C VAL A 54 4.00 -13.99 10.29
N ARG A 55 3.33 -15.13 10.46
CA ARG A 55 1.97 -15.19 11.01
C ARG A 55 1.92 -14.58 12.40
N HIS A 56 2.82 -14.99 13.29
CA HIS A 56 2.91 -14.45 14.65
C HIS A 56 3.16 -12.94 14.65
N HIS A 57 4.10 -12.45 13.83
CA HIS A 57 4.36 -11.03 13.71
C HIS A 57 3.15 -10.23 13.24
N LEU A 58 2.39 -10.73 12.27
CA LEU A 58 1.22 -10.03 11.77
C LEU A 58 0.09 -10.01 12.80
N TYR A 59 -0.20 -11.11 13.49
CA TYR A 59 -1.16 -11.10 14.61
C TYR A 59 -0.79 -10.10 15.70
N ALA A 60 0.49 -10.05 16.07
CA ALA A 60 0.96 -9.16 17.14
C ALA A 60 1.03 -7.68 16.72
N LYS A 61 1.39 -7.39 15.46
CA LYS A 61 1.82 -6.03 15.04
C LYS A 61 1.12 -5.46 13.83
N GLY A 62 0.29 -6.26 13.16
CA GLY A 62 -0.36 -5.89 11.91
C GLY A 62 0.59 -5.85 10.73
N PHE A 63 0.02 -5.58 9.56
CA PHE A 63 0.76 -5.24 8.35
C PHE A 63 1.44 -3.88 8.52
N THR A 64 2.51 -3.66 7.76
CA THR A 64 3.08 -2.33 7.57
C THR A 64 2.03 -1.43 6.93
N ASP A 65 2.02 -0.17 7.34
CA ASP A 65 1.07 0.81 6.81
C ASP A 65 1.21 0.92 5.29
N ASN A 66 0.11 1.31 4.66
CA ASN A 66 0.01 1.57 3.22
C ASN A 66 0.43 0.43 2.27
N TYR A 67 0.60 -0.79 2.78
CA TYR A 67 0.95 -1.96 1.97
C TYR A 67 -0.25 -2.60 1.28
N TYR A 68 -1.08 -1.80 0.61
CA TYR A 68 -2.37 -2.23 0.02
C TYR A 68 -2.23 -3.26 -1.10
N LEU A 69 -1.05 -3.34 -1.72
CA LEU A 69 -0.70 -4.32 -2.74
C LEU A 69 0.51 -5.12 -2.28
N TRP A 70 0.46 -6.43 -2.42
CA TRP A 70 1.56 -7.33 -2.07
C TRP A 70 2.63 -7.36 -3.16
N THR A 71 3.08 -6.20 -3.62
CA THR A 71 4.10 -6.05 -4.69
C THR A 71 5.40 -6.74 -4.34
N SER A 72 5.84 -6.70 -3.08
CA SER A 72 7.03 -7.43 -2.60
C SER A 72 6.85 -8.96 -2.68
N HIS A 73 5.63 -9.43 -2.95
CA HIS A 73 5.26 -10.82 -3.16
C HIS A 73 4.76 -11.06 -4.60
N GLY A 74 4.86 -10.08 -5.49
CA GLY A 74 4.52 -10.19 -6.91
C GLY A 74 3.09 -9.81 -7.29
N GLU A 75 2.31 -9.15 -6.41
CA GLU A 75 1.00 -8.62 -6.81
C GLU A 75 1.18 -7.39 -7.72
N THR A 76 0.60 -7.43 -8.92
CA THR A 76 0.62 -6.32 -9.87
C THR A 76 -0.73 -5.60 -9.90
N VAL A 77 -0.68 -4.30 -10.19
CA VAL A 77 -1.86 -3.50 -10.48
C VAL A 77 -2.33 -3.85 -11.89
N ALA A 78 -3.62 -4.10 -12.07
CA ALA A 78 -4.19 -4.30 -13.40
C ALA A 78 -3.93 -3.05 -14.26
N GLY A 79 -3.07 -3.19 -15.26
CA GLY A 79 -2.56 -2.12 -16.12
C GLY A 79 -1.40 -2.57 -17.01
N GLU A 80 -0.63 -3.58 -16.60
CA GLU A 80 0.39 -4.21 -17.44
C GLU A 80 0.05 -5.70 -17.65
N GLY A 81 -0.27 -6.05 -18.90
CA GLY A 81 -0.32 -7.44 -19.37
C GLY A 81 -1.54 -8.24 -18.89
N SER A 82 -2.67 -8.06 -19.57
CA SER A 82 -3.79 -9.00 -19.48
C SER A 82 -3.35 -10.39 -19.94
N THR A 83 -3.25 -11.32 -19.00
CA THR A 83 -3.62 -12.72 -19.24
C THR A 83 -4.64 -13.13 -18.19
N SER A 84 -5.91 -12.86 -18.48
CA SER A 84 -7.09 -13.72 -18.24
C SER A 84 -7.23 -14.54 -16.92
N ALA A 85 -6.53 -14.22 -15.85
CA ALA A 85 -6.85 -14.72 -14.52
C ALA A 85 -7.58 -13.60 -13.82
N ALA A 86 -8.90 -13.76 -13.65
CA ALA A 86 -9.68 -12.90 -12.78
C ALA A 86 -8.89 -12.72 -11.47
N LEU A 87 -8.59 -11.47 -11.10
CA LEU A 87 -7.99 -11.18 -9.80
C LEU A 87 -8.81 -11.94 -8.75
N PRO A 88 -8.19 -12.68 -7.81
CA PRO A 88 -8.92 -13.22 -6.68
C PRO A 88 -9.81 -12.10 -6.10
N GLU A 89 -11.06 -12.39 -5.74
CA GLU A 89 -12.04 -11.39 -5.27
C GLU A 89 -11.44 -10.41 -4.24
N ALA A 90 -10.55 -10.92 -3.38
CA ALA A 90 -9.79 -10.14 -2.41
C ALA A 90 -8.86 -9.08 -3.03
N GLY A 91 -8.20 -9.36 -4.15
CA GLY A 91 -7.36 -8.40 -4.89
C GLY A 91 -8.17 -7.27 -5.53
N SER A 92 -9.32 -7.60 -6.12
CA SER A 92 -10.25 -6.60 -6.67
C SER A 92 -10.79 -5.67 -5.58
N LYS A 93 -11.16 -6.23 -4.41
CA LYS A 93 -11.60 -5.44 -3.26
C LYS A 93 -10.52 -4.49 -2.74
N ARG A 94 -9.27 -4.96 -2.57
CA ARG A 94 -8.15 -4.11 -2.14
C ARG A 94 -7.87 -2.96 -3.10
N TYR A 95 -7.97 -3.22 -4.40
CA TYR A 95 -7.83 -2.20 -5.43
C TYR A 95 -8.90 -1.11 -5.28
N LEU A 96 -10.17 -1.49 -5.12
CA LEU A 96 -11.28 -0.54 -4.95
C LEU A 96 -11.15 0.28 -3.66
N GLU A 97 -10.73 -0.35 -2.56
CA GLU A 97 -10.47 0.36 -1.29
C GLU A 97 -9.35 1.38 -1.43
N MET A 98 -8.25 1.02 -2.10
CA MET A 98 -7.14 1.94 -2.35
C MET A 98 -7.57 3.12 -3.24
N LEU A 99 -8.36 2.88 -4.29
CA LEU A 99 -8.94 3.95 -5.11
C LEU A 99 -9.85 4.88 -4.30
N ALA A 100 -10.66 4.33 -3.41
CA ALA A 100 -11.53 5.12 -2.54
C ALA A 100 -10.71 5.99 -1.58
N VAL A 101 -9.63 5.47 -1.01
CA VAL A 101 -8.69 6.23 -0.17
C VAL A 101 -8.00 7.34 -0.98
N ALA A 102 -7.50 7.03 -2.18
CA ALA A 102 -6.77 7.97 -3.02
C ALA A 102 -7.63 9.13 -3.54
N LYS A 103 -8.94 8.90 -3.75
CA LYS A 103 -9.91 9.92 -4.18
C LYS A 103 -10.55 10.69 -3.02
N GLY A 104 -10.43 10.19 -1.79
CA GLY A 104 -10.95 10.86 -0.61
C GLY A 104 -10.16 12.11 -0.22
N PRO A 105 -10.61 12.87 0.79
CA PRO A 105 -9.90 14.06 1.25
C PRO A 105 -8.51 13.68 1.77
N LEU A 106 -7.52 14.51 1.45
CA LEU A 106 -6.11 14.35 1.81
C LEU A 106 -5.93 14.25 3.34
N TYR A 107 -6.66 15.06 4.08
CA TYR A 107 -6.81 14.99 5.53
C TYR A 107 -8.17 15.58 5.92
N GLU A 108 -8.61 15.35 7.16
CA GLU A 108 -9.90 15.86 7.62
C GLU A 108 -9.93 17.39 7.67
N GLY A 109 -10.94 18.00 7.06
CA GLY A 109 -11.06 19.46 6.97
C GLY A 109 -10.13 20.14 5.96
N CYS A 110 -9.46 19.39 5.08
CA CYS A 110 -8.68 19.98 3.99
C CYS A 110 -9.59 20.76 3.01
N LYS A 111 -8.99 21.66 2.24
CA LYS A 111 -9.69 22.37 1.15
C LYS A 111 -10.33 21.36 0.19
N GLU A 112 -11.52 21.69 -0.30
CA GLU A 112 -12.23 20.88 -1.29
C GLU A 112 -11.36 20.61 -2.52
N GLY A 113 -11.40 19.37 -3.01
CA GLY A 113 -10.58 18.89 -4.13
C GLY A 113 -9.20 18.38 -3.74
N LEU A 114 -8.69 18.67 -2.54
CA LEU A 114 -7.41 18.12 -2.09
C LEU A 114 -7.55 16.65 -1.70
N SER A 115 -6.90 15.78 -2.46
CA SER A 115 -6.86 14.33 -2.27
C SER A 115 -5.42 13.81 -2.43
N PRO A 116 -5.10 12.59 -1.94
CA PRO A 116 -3.82 11.96 -2.24
C PRO A 116 -3.54 11.88 -3.74
N LEU A 117 -4.58 11.66 -4.54
CA LEU A 117 -4.48 11.63 -5.99
C LEU A 117 -4.18 13.01 -6.59
N SER A 118 -4.88 14.07 -6.21
CA SER A 118 -4.63 15.40 -6.77
C SER A 118 -3.20 15.87 -6.45
N MET A 119 -2.74 15.61 -5.22
CA MET A 119 -1.36 15.87 -4.82
C MET A 119 -0.36 15.13 -5.71
N ILE A 120 -0.59 13.86 -6.01
CA ILE A 120 0.38 13.07 -6.76
C ILE A 120 0.43 13.42 -8.24
N ILE A 121 -0.72 13.79 -8.82
CA ILE A 121 -0.79 14.31 -10.18
C ILE A 121 0.02 15.61 -10.27
N GLU A 122 -0.17 16.55 -9.34
CA GLU A 122 0.58 17.80 -9.31
C GLU A 122 2.08 17.58 -9.08
N LEU A 123 2.45 16.68 -8.15
CA LEU A 123 3.86 16.36 -7.89
C LEU A 123 4.54 15.75 -9.12
N TRP A 124 3.86 14.87 -9.86
CA TRP A 124 4.44 14.27 -11.07
C TRP A 124 4.47 15.23 -12.25
N ASP A 125 3.51 16.14 -12.35
CA ASP A 125 3.55 17.22 -13.33
C ASP A 125 4.77 18.11 -13.08
N ILE A 126 5.04 18.48 -11.83
CA ILE A 126 6.24 19.21 -11.42
C ILE A 126 7.50 18.38 -11.70
N LYS A 127 7.54 17.10 -11.29
CA LYS A 127 8.68 16.19 -11.55
C LYS A 127 9.03 16.20 -13.03
N THR A 128 8.04 15.98 -13.89
CA THR A 128 8.22 15.89 -15.34
C THR A 128 8.62 17.23 -15.94
N THR A 129 7.98 18.32 -15.50
CA THR A 129 8.23 19.67 -16.03
C THR A 129 9.64 20.15 -15.74
N TYR A 130 10.19 19.80 -14.57
CA TYR A 130 11.50 20.26 -14.11
C TYR A 130 12.58 19.19 -14.10
N ASP A 131 12.30 18.02 -14.66
CA ASP A 131 13.21 16.86 -14.69
C ASP A 131 13.77 16.52 -13.30
N LEU A 132 12.89 16.53 -12.28
CA LEU A 132 13.30 16.25 -10.91
C LEU A 132 13.69 14.77 -10.77
N SER A 133 14.83 14.53 -10.12
CA SER A 133 15.27 13.17 -9.81
C SER A 133 14.32 12.47 -8.83
N GLU A 134 14.33 11.14 -8.85
CA GLU A 134 13.61 10.32 -7.86
C GLU A 134 14.00 10.66 -6.43
N ASP A 135 15.30 10.87 -6.17
CA ASP A 135 15.80 11.29 -4.85
C ASP A 135 15.20 12.64 -4.41
N CYS A 136 15.00 13.57 -5.36
CA CYS A 136 14.37 14.85 -5.07
C CYS A 136 12.89 14.66 -4.69
N VAL A 137 12.17 13.81 -5.42
CA VAL A 137 10.76 13.50 -5.13
C VAL A 137 10.61 12.79 -3.78
N GLU A 138 11.50 11.84 -3.45
CA GLU A 138 11.50 11.18 -2.14
C GLU A 138 11.70 12.23 -1.02
N ALA A 139 12.69 13.12 -1.14
CA ALA A 139 12.93 14.18 -0.16
C ALA A 139 11.74 15.17 -0.04
N MET A 140 11.08 15.50 -1.16
CA MET A 140 9.87 16.33 -1.14
C MET A 140 8.72 15.63 -0.42
N LEU A 141 8.51 14.33 -0.66
CA LEU A 141 7.49 13.54 0.04
C LEU A 141 7.78 13.49 1.53
N GLU A 142 9.02 13.25 1.95
CA GLU A 142 9.43 13.29 3.35
C GLU A 142 9.07 14.64 4.00
N LEU A 143 9.42 15.75 3.34
CA LEU A 143 9.09 17.09 3.82
C LEU A 143 7.58 17.32 3.91
N MET A 144 6.81 16.94 2.89
CA MET A 144 5.35 17.09 2.92
C MET A 144 4.72 16.29 4.07
N ASN A 145 5.22 15.07 4.33
CA ASN A 145 4.74 14.23 5.43
C ASN A 145 5.02 14.86 6.80
N GLU A 146 6.09 15.64 6.95
CA GLU A 146 6.41 16.38 8.19
C GLU A 146 5.47 17.57 8.43
N TYR A 147 5.06 18.26 7.35
CA TYR A 147 4.22 19.46 7.45
C TYR A 147 2.72 19.16 7.52
N LEU A 148 2.30 18.00 7.04
CA LEU A 148 0.89 17.60 7.04
C LEU A 148 0.41 17.21 8.44
N PRO A 149 -0.89 17.45 8.75
CA PRO A 149 -1.44 17.09 10.06
C PRO A 149 -1.46 15.58 10.26
N GLN A 150 -1.43 15.16 11.53
CA GLN A 150 -1.54 13.76 11.89
C GLN A 150 -2.80 13.12 11.29
N GLY A 151 -2.64 11.94 10.67
CA GLY A 151 -3.75 11.22 10.03
C GLY A 151 -3.99 11.60 8.57
N HIS A 152 -3.14 12.44 7.96
CA HIS A 152 -3.15 12.66 6.52
C HIS A 152 -2.95 11.35 5.72
N LYS A 153 -3.40 11.37 4.47
CA LYS A 153 -3.40 10.22 3.54
C LYS A 153 -2.44 10.38 2.37
N ALA A 154 -1.56 11.38 2.41
CA ALA A 154 -0.52 11.58 1.40
C ALA A 154 0.38 10.32 1.29
N PRO A 155 0.93 10.04 0.09
CA PRO A 155 1.95 9.02 -0.08
C PRO A 155 3.16 9.30 0.83
N LYS A 156 3.70 8.24 1.44
CA LYS A 156 4.82 8.35 2.37
C LYS A 156 6.18 8.04 1.75
N SER A 157 6.20 7.64 0.48
CA SER A 157 7.40 7.28 -0.28
C SER A 157 7.12 7.37 -1.78
N LEU A 158 8.18 7.50 -2.58
CA LEU A 158 8.11 7.41 -4.04
C LEU A 158 7.42 6.13 -4.48
N TYR A 159 7.68 5.02 -3.78
CA TYR A 159 7.04 3.74 -4.05
C TYR A 159 5.50 3.80 -3.95
N GLU A 160 4.96 4.39 -2.87
CA GLU A 160 3.50 4.56 -2.72
C GLU A 160 2.92 5.47 -3.79
N ALA A 161 3.68 6.49 -4.16
CA ALA A 161 3.28 7.45 -5.17
C ALA A 161 3.25 6.85 -6.58
N GLU A 162 4.25 6.05 -6.94
CA GLU A 162 4.27 5.28 -8.19
C GLU A 162 3.12 4.30 -8.29
N ILE A 163 2.73 3.65 -7.17
CA ILE A 163 1.54 2.81 -7.15
C ILE A 163 0.33 3.63 -7.57
N LEU A 164 0.13 4.81 -6.99
CA LEU A 164 -1.01 5.65 -7.34
C LEU A 164 -1.00 5.99 -8.84
N ILE A 165 0.14 6.37 -9.39
CA ILE A 165 0.23 6.73 -10.81
C ILE A 165 -0.04 5.56 -11.73
N LYS A 166 0.48 4.38 -11.41
CA LYS A 166 0.18 3.14 -12.12
C LYS A 166 -1.31 2.77 -12.04
N LEU A 167 -1.96 2.98 -10.89
CA LEU A 167 -3.40 2.76 -10.74
C LEU A 167 -4.25 3.64 -11.66
N PHE A 168 -3.79 4.87 -11.92
CA PHE A 168 -4.51 5.84 -12.74
C PHE A 168 -4.08 5.84 -14.21
N GLY A 169 -3.25 4.87 -14.62
CA GLY A 169 -2.86 4.68 -16.02
C GLY A 169 -1.98 5.79 -16.57
N MET A 170 -1.28 6.53 -15.70
CA MET A 170 -0.31 7.53 -16.13
C MET A 170 1.02 6.84 -16.47
N PRO A 171 1.63 7.11 -17.63
CA PRO A 171 2.88 6.47 -18.02
C PRO A 171 4.01 6.86 -17.06
N PRO A 172 4.86 5.92 -16.62
CA PRO A 172 6.11 6.27 -15.98
C PRO A 172 7.03 6.90 -17.04
N ASN A 173 7.44 8.15 -16.81
CA ASN A 173 8.54 8.77 -17.56
C ASN A 173 9.86 8.35 -16.92
#